data_AF-A0A3D0I0T2-F1
#
_entry.id   AF-A0A3D0I0T2-F1
#
_cell.length_a   1.000
_cell.length_b   1.000
_cell.length_c   1.000
_cell.angle_alpha   90.00
_cell.angle_beta   90.00
_cell.angle_gamma   90.00
#
_symmetry.space_group_name_H-M   'P 1'
#
loop_
_entity.id
_entity.type
_entity.pdbx_description
1 polymer ?
#
loop_
_entity_poly.entity_id
_entity_poly.type
_entity_poly.pdbx_seq_one_letter_code
_entity_poly.pdbx_strand_id
1 'polypeptide(L)'
;MRTFRLISLLVGFGVCAGSAAVADEALQIAGNEVGRDGILTRRFAEVVGDTGPTTTPILVVDRPHVDGLVYQITGTVEYSDVQGDGYLEMWSIFPDGEEFFTRTLDPTGTMGKLSGSSGARSFTLPIQLVAGAPAPRQLVLNVVLPGSGHVTVGDLRLSAGSAIAAVPGAWWSSKAAGTIGGAGGSAIGIAGASIGVLCALGRYQRLAEALLMVLLGLGGVGLIAGGAAIALGQPREVWLPLLLIGILGAALPIALQKEVRRRFARPAHSRLRA
;
A
#
# COMPACT_ATOMS: atom_id res chain seq x y z
N MET A 1 13.98 25.99 58.95
CA MET A 1 14.43 25.89 57.55
C MET A 1 14.57 24.41 57.21
N ARG A 2 13.64 23.87 56.43
CA ARG A 2 13.52 22.44 56.09
C ARG A 2 14.15 22.18 54.73
N THR A 3 15.18 21.33 54.69
CA THR A 3 15.79 20.83 53.45
C THR A 3 15.01 19.62 52.94
N PHE A 4 14.28 19.81 51.84
CA PHE A 4 13.73 18.72 51.02
C PHE A 4 14.80 18.31 50.00
N ARG A 5 15.17 17.02 49.95
CA ARG A 5 15.77 16.42 48.76
C ARG A 5 14.96 15.18 48.39
N LEU A 6 14.42 15.27 47.18
CA LEU A 6 13.52 14.33 46.54
C LEU A 6 14.27 13.06 46.14
N ILE A 7 13.68 11.91 46.46
CA ILE A 7 14.05 10.60 45.92
C ILE A 7 13.31 10.45 44.59
N SER A 8 14.04 10.47 43.46
CA SER A 8 13.47 10.12 42.16
C SER A 8 13.65 8.63 41.89
N LEU A 9 12.52 7.94 41.93
CA LEU A 9 12.30 6.55 41.56
C LEU A 9 12.39 6.43 40.03
N LEU A 10 13.40 5.72 39.51
CA LEU A 10 13.49 5.34 38.10
C LEU A 10 12.63 4.08 37.88
N VAL A 11 11.46 4.25 37.28
CA VAL A 11 10.64 3.15 36.77
C VAL A 11 11.26 2.68 35.46
N GLY A 12 11.78 1.45 35.46
CA GLY A 12 12.33 0.80 34.28
C GLY A 12 11.24 0.44 33.28
N PHE A 13 11.33 0.97 32.07
CA PHE A 13 10.68 0.39 30.89
C PHE A 13 11.66 -0.58 30.23
N GLY A 14 11.22 -1.83 30.07
CA GLY A 14 11.99 -2.89 29.44
C GLY A 14 12.28 -2.58 27.98
N VAL A 15 13.57 -2.53 27.64
CA VAL A 15 14.06 -2.54 26.26
C VAL A 15 14.18 -4.00 25.84
N CYS A 16 13.34 -4.45 24.90
CA CYS A 16 13.67 -5.61 24.10
C CYS A 16 14.82 -5.20 23.16
N ALA A 17 16.01 -5.72 23.44
CA ALA A 17 17.19 -5.51 22.61
C ALA A 17 17.04 -6.27 21.29
N GLY A 18 16.53 -5.60 20.26
CA GLY A 18 16.83 -5.93 18.87
C GLY A 18 18.18 -5.33 18.52
N SER A 19 19.11 -6.17 18.06
CA SER A 19 20.39 -5.74 17.48
C SER A 19 20.09 -4.75 16.34
N ALA A 20 20.54 -3.51 16.51
CA ALA A 20 20.26 -2.43 15.59
C ALA A 20 21.18 -2.54 14.37
N ALA A 21 20.60 -2.43 13.17
CA ALA A 21 21.34 -2.11 11.97
C ALA A 21 22.23 -0.89 12.24
N VAL A 22 23.56 -1.07 12.13
CA VAL A 22 24.51 0.03 12.29
C VAL A 22 24.53 0.79 10.98
N ALA A 23 23.86 1.93 10.94
CA ALA A 23 24.18 2.97 9.99
C ALA A 23 25.09 3.99 10.68
N ASP A 24 25.95 4.66 9.89
CA ASP A 24 26.51 5.94 10.31
C ASP A 24 25.36 6.85 10.79
N GLU A 25 25.62 7.65 11.83
CA GLU A 25 24.64 8.57 12.41
C GLU A 25 23.86 9.31 11.30
N ALA A 26 22.52 9.28 11.40
CA ALA A 26 21.65 9.81 10.36
C ALA A 26 22.09 11.22 9.97
N LEU A 27 22.27 11.46 8.67
CA LEU A 27 22.75 12.76 8.20
C LEU A 27 21.69 13.82 8.52
N GLN A 28 22.03 14.77 9.39
CA GLN A 28 21.15 15.90 9.69
C GLN A 28 21.50 17.07 8.78
N ILE A 29 20.50 17.60 8.09
CA ILE A 29 20.63 18.74 7.18
C ILE A 29 19.61 19.80 7.59
N ALA A 30 20.09 21.01 7.85
CA ALA A 30 19.20 22.13 8.06
C ALA A 30 18.65 22.60 6.71
N GLY A 31 17.36 22.93 6.62
CA GLY A 31 16.70 23.25 5.35
C GLY A 31 17.26 24.48 4.62
N ASN A 32 17.94 25.38 5.35
CA ASN A 32 18.68 26.51 4.77
C ASN A 32 20.01 26.11 4.12
N GLU A 33 20.49 24.89 4.33
CA GLU A 33 21.68 24.31 3.70
C GLU A 33 21.34 23.59 2.40
N VAL A 34 20.05 23.32 2.14
CA VAL A 34 19.58 22.80 0.86
C VAL A 34 19.69 23.91 -0.18
N GLY A 35 20.66 23.77 -1.08
CA GLY A 35 20.87 24.71 -2.18
C GLY A 35 19.64 24.82 -3.08
N ARG A 36 19.58 25.87 -3.91
CA ARG A 36 18.52 26.03 -4.93
C ARG A 36 18.49 24.89 -5.96
N ASP A 37 19.57 24.11 -6.04
CA ASP A 37 19.69 22.91 -6.86
C ASP A 37 19.05 21.66 -6.22
N GLY A 38 18.59 21.77 -4.98
CA GLY A 38 17.88 20.71 -4.26
C GLY A 38 18.77 19.57 -3.80
N ILE A 39 20.09 19.69 -3.92
CA ILE A 39 21.01 18.62 -3.51
C ILE A 39 21.02 18.54 -1.99
N LEU A 40 20.68 17.36 -1.47
CA LEU A 40 20.72 17.07 -0.04
C LEU A 40 22.10 16.52 0.33
N THR A 41 22.57 15.48 -0.36
CA THR A 41 23.91 14.96 -0.12
C THR A 41 24.45 14.20 -1.32
N ARG A 42 25.78 14.24 -1.48
CA ARG A 42 26.53 13.37 -2.40
C ARG A 42 27.20 12.20 -1.68
N ARG A 43 27.02 12.11 -0.35
CA ARG A 43 27.51 10.99 0.44
C ARG A 43 26.56 9.82 0.28
N PHE A 44 27.12 8.63 0.38
CA PHE A 44 26.34 7.41 0.47
C PHE A 44 26.02 7.15 1.94
N ALA A 45 24.77 6.78 2.21
CA ALA A 45 24.37 6.15 3.45
C ALA A 45 24.40 4.64 3.24
N GLU A 46 25.05 3.93 4.15
CA GLU A 46 25.14 2.48 4.14
C GLU A 46 24.33 1.92 5.30
N VAL A 47 23.49 0.93 5.01
CA VAL A 47 22.63 0.28 6.00
C VAL A 47 22.78 -1.23 5.88
N VAL A 48 23.14 -1.86 6.99
CA VAL A 48 23.26 -3.31 7.10
C VAL A 48 22.14 -3.84 7.98
N GLY A 49 21.20 -4.58 7.38
CA GLY A 49 20.15 -5.29 8.09
C GLY A 49 20.67 -6.52 8.82
N ASP A 50 20.07 -6.81 9.98
CA ASP A 50 20.35 -8.01 10.78
C ASP A 50 19.22 -9.04 10.64
N THR A 51 19.20 -10.10 11.44
CA THR A 51 18.24 -11.20 11.42
C THR A 51 16.78 -10.80 11.71
N GLY A 52 16.51 -9.54 12.08
CA GLY A 52 15.17 -9.04 12.39
C GLY A 52 14.81 -7.74 11.65
N PRO A 53 13.53 -7.32 11.73
CA PRO A 53 13.08 -6.09 11.11
C PRO A 53 13.79 -4.86 11.68
N THR A 54 14.29 -4.00 10.80
CA THR A 54 14.98 -2.76 11.15
C THR A 54 14.41 -1.59 10.37
N THR A 55 14.39 -0.42 11.00
CA THR A 55 14.06 0.86 10.38
C THR A 55 15.17 1.82 10.76
N THR A 56 15.96 2.20 9.76
CA THR A 56 17.17 2.98 9.98
C THR A 56 17.01 4.35 9.31
N PRO A 57 16.97 5.44 10.09
CA PRO A 57 16.98 6.78 9.52
C PRO A 57 18.34 7.05 8.90
N ILE A 58 18.35 7.50 7.65
CA ILE A 58 19.58 7.81 6.90
C ILE A 58 19.74 9.29 6.58
N LEU A 59 18.63 10.04 6.61
CA LEU A 59 18.63 11.48 6.40
C LEU A 59 17.47 12.13 7.17
N VAL A 60 17.78 13.24 7.84
CA VAL A 60 16.79 14.14 8.45
C VAL A 60 16.97 15.53 7.85
N VAL A 61 15.90 16.10 7.29
CA VAL A 61 15.88 17.47 6.77
C VAL A 61 14.98 18.33 7.64
N ASP A 62 15.56 19.28 8.35
CA ASP A 62 14.83 20.18 9.23
C ASP A 62 14.34 21.41 8.49
N ARG A 63 13.05 21.75 8.62
CA ARG A 63 12.39 22.89 7.96
C ARG A 63 12.69 22.90 6.44
N PRO A 64 12.38 21.81 5.72
CA PRO A 64 12.61 21.71 4.29
C PRO A 64 11.91 22.85 3.54
N HIS A 65 12.59 23.39 2.52
CA HIS A 65 11.92 24.23 1.54
C HIS A 65 11.29 23.33 0.48
N VAL A 66 9.96 23.31 0.40
CA VAL A 66 9.22 22.58 -0.63
C VAL A 66 8.49 23.58 -1.53
N ASP A 67 8.73 23.46 -2.83
CA ASP A 67 8.09 24.30 -3.84
C ASP A 67 6.93 23.56 -4.50
N GLY A 68 5.75 24.17 -4.46
CA GLY A 68 4.54 23.65 -5.10
C GLY A 68 3.76 22.62 -4.28
N LEU A 69 2.76 22.00 -4.91
CA LEU A 69 1.87 21.02 -4.27
C LEU A 69 2.45 19.61 -4.26
N VAL A 70 3.61 19.40 -4.86
CA VAL A 70 4.23 18.09 -4.94
C VAL A 70 5.71 18.27 -4.74
N TYR A 71 6.28 17.51 -3.82
CA TYR A 71 7.71 17.41 -3.65
C TYR A 71 8.11 15.94 -3.61
N GLN A 72 9.37 15.68 -3.93
CA GLN A 72 9.90 14.32 -3.96
C GLN A 72 11.36 14.32 -3.50
N ILE A 73 11.74 13.25 -2.81
CA ILE A 73 13.15 12.87 -2.67
C ILE A 73 13.48 11.85 -3.76
N THR A 74 14.54 12.13 -4.51
CA THR A 74 15.12 11.21 -5.49
C THR A 74 16.57 10.89 -5.14
N GLY A 75 17.09 9.79 -5.68
CA GLY A 75 18.47 9.40 -5.50
C GLY A 75 18.78 8.08 -6.18
N THR A 76 19.92 7.51 -5.83
CA THR A 76 20.37 6.19 -6.25
C THR A 76 20.31 5.21 -5.06
N VAL A 77 19.92 3.97 -5.34
CA VAL A 77 19.93 2.88 -4.36
C VAL A 77 20.56 1.64 -4.99
N GLU A 78 21.43 0.99 -4.25
CA GLU A 78 22.04 -0.30 -4.56
C GLU A 78 21.83 -1.21 -3.36
N TYR A 79 21.65 -2.51 -3.58
CA TYR A 79 21.45 -3.44 -2.48
C TYR A 79 21.86 -4.87 -2.82
N SER A 80 22.27 -5.63 -1.81
CA SER A 80 22.60 -7.05 -1.93
C SER A 80 21.99 -7.89 -0.83
N ASP A 81 21.55 -9.09 -1.21
CA ASP A 81 21.09 -10.16 -0.32
C ASP A 81 19.95 -9.75 0.64
N VAL A 82 19.14 -8.78 0.23
CA VAL A 82 17.97 -8.31 1.00
C VAL A 82 16.95 -9.43 1.10
N GLN A 83 16.76 -9.94 2.31
CA GLN A 83 15.74 -10.94 2.62
C GLN A 83 14.36 -10.28 2.73
N GLY A 84 13.36 -10.90 2.10
CA GLY A 84 12.00 -10.39 2.09
C GLY A 84 11.83 -9.13 1.23
N ASP A 85 10.87 -8.28 1.63
CA ASP A 85 10.52 -7.04 0.95
C ASP A 85 10.95 -5.84 1.80
N GLY A 86 12.19 -5.37 1.57
CA GLY A 86 12.68 -4.09 2.08
C GLY A 86 12.17 -2.91 1.25
N TYR A 87 12.28 -1.69 1.78
CA TYR A 87 11.85 -0.48 1.10
C TYR A 87 12.51 0.77 1.66
N LEU A 88 12.54 1.83 0.86
CA LEU A 88 12.79 3.18 1.34
C LEU A 88 11.47 3.79 1.78
N GLU A 89 11.52 4.59 2.85
CA GLU A 89 10.36 5.28 3.40
C GLU A 89 10.72 6.74 3.69
N MET A 90 9.87 7.66 3.28
CA MET A 90 10.00 9.07 3.67
C MET A 90 8.79 9.47 4.51
N TRP A 91 9.05 9.99 5.71
CA TRP A 91 8.08 10.68 6.54
C TRP A 91 8.14 12.18 6.33
N SER A 92 6.99 12.83 6.36
CA SER A 92 6.80 14.27 6.38
C SER A 92 5.99 14.65 7.59
N ILE A 93 6.60 15.40 8.49
CA ILE A 93 6.04 15.81 9.77
C ILE A 93 5.65 17.28 9.65
N PHE A 94 4.38 17.61 9.87
CA PHE A 94 3.81 18.94 9.67
C PHE A 94 3.78 19.76 10.96
N PRO A 95 3.59 21.09 10.89
CA PRO A 95 3.65 21.97 12.07
C PRO A 95 2.62 21.66 13.17
N ASP A 96 1.49 21.06 12.80
CA ASP A 96 0.42 20.59 13.68
C ASP A 96 0.70 19.20 14.29
N GLY A 97 1.78 18.55 13.87
CA GLY A 97 2.14 17.20 14.27
C GLY A 97 1.51 16.11 13.41
N GLU A 98 0.78 16.44 12.34
CA GLU A 98 0.34 15.43 11.38
C GLU A 98 1.55 14.82 10.65
N GLU A 99 1.44 13.53 10.35
CA GLU A 99 2.51 12.76 9.71
C GLU A 99 1.98 12.05 8.47
N PHE A 100 2.69 12.22 7.36
CA PHE A 100 2.40 11.55 6.09
C PHE A 100 3.64 10.84 5.60
N PHE A 101 3.47 9.69 4.95
CA PHE A 101 4.58 8.92 4.45
C PHE A 101 4.38 8.45 3.01
N THR A 102 5.49 8.12 2.36
CA THR A 102 5.54 7.44 1.07
C THR A 102 6.61 6.35 1.12
N ARG A 103 6.41 5.26 0.36
CA ARG A 103 7.27 4.06 0.40
C ARG A 103 7.52 3.50 -0.99
N THR A 104 8.70 2.92 -1.21
CA THR A 104 9.00 2.17 -2.43
C THR A 104 8.52 0.72 -2.31
N LEU A 105 7.24 0.44 -2.56
CA LEU A 105 6.64 -0.89 -2.44
C LEU A 105 6.19 -1.51 -3.77
N ASP A 106 6.42 -0.84 -4.90
CA ASP A 106 6.03 -1.37 -6.20
C ASP A 106 6.86 -2.61 -6.56
N PRO A 107 6.37 -3.51 -7.44
CA PRO A 107 7.17 -4.66 -7.87
C PRO A 107 8.43 -4.27 -8.66
N THR A 108 8.40 -3.14 -9.39
CA THR A 108 9.47 -2.66 -10.27
C THR A 108 9.43 -1.12 -10.37
N GLY A 109 10.40 -0.52 -11.07
CA GLY A 109 10.45 0.93 -11.32
C GLY A 109 11.07 1.74 -10.18
N THR A 110 11.00 3.07 -10.24
CA THR A 110 11.62 3.97 -9.27
C THR A 110 10.99 3.92 -7.88
N MET A 111 9.77 3.40 -7.76
CA MET A 111 9.12 3.10 -6.48
C MET A 111 9.20 1.61 -6.13
N GLY A 112 10.05 0.84 -6.82
CA GLY A 112 10.19 -0.59 -6.63
C GLY A 112 10.72 -0.95 -5.24
N LYS A 113 10.24 -2.04 -4.64
CA LYS A 113 10.78 -2.60 -3.39
C LYS A 113 12.23 -3.07 -3.52
N LEU A 114 12.89 -3.24 -2.38
CA LEU A 114 14.24 -3.79 -2.24
C LEU A 114 14.12 -5.27 -1.87
N SER A 115 14.50 -6.17 -2.77
CA SER A 115 14.45 -7.62 -2.51
C SER A 115 15.50 -8.35 -3.36
N GLY A 116 16.24 -9.27 -2.74
CA GLY A 116 17.40 -9.91 -3.35
C GLY A 116 18.55 -8.93 -3.54
N SER A 117 19.10 -8.88 -4.76
CA SER A 117 20.25 -8.03 -5.10
C SER A 117 19.97 -7.21 -6.36
N SER A 118 20.46 -5.97 -6.39
CA SER A 118 20.38 -5.07 -7.52
C SER A 118 21.55 -4.12 -7.50
N GLY A 119 22.15 -3.87 -8.67
CA GLY A 119 23.10 -2.77 -8.82
C GLY A 119 22.42 -1.40 -8.66
N ALA A 120 23.22 -0.34 -8.71
CA ALA A 120 22.71 1.02 -8.57
C ALA A 120 21.54 1.34 -9.52
N ARG A 121 20.42 1.77 -8.95
CA ARG A 121 19.22 2.19 -9.69
C ARG A 121 18.60 3.43 -9.06
N SER A 122 17.89 4.21 -9.86
CA SER A 122 17.18 5.40 -9.35
C SER A 122 15.95 5.03 -8.53
N PHE A 123 15.65 5.84 -7.52
CA PHE A 123 14.39 5.78 -6.78
C PHE A 123 13.68 7.15 -6.71
N THR A 124 12.39 7.15 -6.38
CA THR A 124 11.62 8.36 -6.06
C THR A 124 10.64 8.11 -4.92
N LEU A 125 10.49 9.10 -4.04
CA LEU A 125 9.55 9.14 -2.93
C LEU A 125 8.73 10.44 -3.02
N PRO A 126 7.64 10.46 -3.79
CA PRO A 126 6.81 11.66 -3.96
C PRO A 126 5.77 11.78 -2.84
N ILE A 127 5.48 13.02 -2.44
CA ILE A 127 4.30 13.41 -1.67
C ILE A 127 3.56 14.53 -2.39
N GLN A 128 2.24 14.38 -2.48
CA GLN A 128 1.34 15.40 -3.00
C GLN A 128 0.54 16.02 -1.86
N LEU A 129 0.70 17.32 -1.69
CA LEU A 129 -0.03 18.17 -0.78
C LEU A 129 -1.39 18.56 -1.34
N VAL A 130 -2.35 18.77 -0.44
CA VAL A 130 -3.61 19.45 -0.76
C VAL A 130 -3.34 20.94 -0.90
N ALA A 131 -4.07 21.63 -1.78
CA ALA A 131 -3.94 23.08 -1.95
C ALA A 131 -4.14 23.82 -0.62
N GLY A 132 -3.17 24.67 -0.26
CA GLY A 132 -3.18 25.43 0.99
C GLY A 132 -2.62 24.70 2.22
N ALA A 133 -2.19 23.44 2.08
CA ALA A 133 -1.48 22.75 3.16
C ALA A 133 -0.15 23.46 3.50
N PRO A 134 0.23 23.52 4.79
CA PRO A 134 1.52 24.06 5.18
C PRO A 134 2.67 23.18 4.68
N ALA A 135 3.87 23.75 4.56
CA ALA A 135 5.08 22.97 4.30
C ALA A 135 5.40 22.07 5.51
N PRO A 136 5.98 20.87 5.30
CA PRO A 136 6.41 20.02 6.39
C PRO A 136 7.52 20.71 7.20
N ARG A 137 7.50 20.51 8.51
CA ARG A 137 8.54 20.96 9.44
C ARG A 137 9.77 20.06 9.39
N GLN A 138 9.61 18.80 9.05
CA GLN A 138 10.73 17.85 9.00
C GLN A 138 10.45 16.75 7.98
N LEU A 139 11.49 16.34 7.24
CA LEU A 139 11.49 15.11 6.46
C LEU A 139 12.45 14.11 7.10
N VAL A 140 12.03 12.85 7.16
CA VAL A 140 12.88 11.74 7.62
C VAL A 140 12.87 10.65 6.56
N LEU A 141 14.03 10.33 6.00
CA LEU A 141 14.22 9.23 5.06
C LEU A 141 14.80 8.03 5.80
N ASN A 142 14.14 6.89 5.67
CA ASN A 142 14.50 5.63 6.27
C ASN A 142 14.80 4.57 5.22
N VAL A 143 15.67 3.63 5.58
CA VAL A 143 15.74 2.30 4.98
C VAL A 143 15.05 1.32 5.92
N VAL A 144 14.10 0.55 5.40
CA VAL A 144 13.40 -0.49 6.16
C VAL A 144 13.74 -1.85 5.58
N LEU A 145 14.29 -2.74 6.41
CA LEU A 145 14.66 -4.09 6.05
C LEU A 145 13.94 -5.08 6.98
N PRO A 146 13.22 -6.09 6.45
CA PRO A 146 12.54 -7.07 7.31
C PRO A 146 13.47 -8.17 7.84
N GLY A 147 14.71 -8.23 7.35
CA GLY A 147 15.76 -9.14 7.78
C GLY A 147 17.12 -8.69 7.23
N SER A 148 18.03 -9.65 7.00
CA SER A 148 19.39 -9.34 6.58
C SER A 148 19.43 -8.73 5.19
N GLY A 149 20.40 -7.88 4.94
CA GLY A 149 20.65 -7.27 3.63
C GLY A 149 21.58 -6.10 3.75
N HIS A 150 22.15 -5.69 2.62
CA HIS A 150 22.99 -4.50 2.54
C HIS A 150 22.33 -3.52 1.59
N VAL A 151 22.25 -2.25 1.98
CA VAL A 151 21.67 -1.18 1.16
C VAL A 151 22.56 0.04 1.21
N THR A 152 22.91 0.55 0.03
CA THR A 152 23.61 1.81 -0.15
C THR A 152 22.68 2.81 -0.83
N VAL A 153 22.51 3.99 -0.24
CA VAL A 153 21.67 5.07 -0.77
C VAL A 153 22.52 6.31 -1.01
N GLY A 154 22.43 6.91 -2.19
CA GLY A 154 23.24 8.07 -2.57
C GLY A 154 22.52 9.09 -3.45
N ASP A 155 23.26 10.15 -3.80
CA ASP A 155 22.83 11.22 -4.71
C ASP A 155 21.47 11.83 -4.38
N LEU A 156 21.21 12.01 -3.07
CA LEU A 156 19.90 12.47 -2.58
C LEU A 156 19.60 13.90 -3.01
N ARG A 157 18.39 14.10 -3.54
CA ARG A 157 17.89 15.41 -3.97
C ARG A 157 16.44 15.59 -3.55
N LEU A 158 16.14 16.76 -2.97
CA LEU A 158 14.79 17.26 -2.76
C LEU A 158 14.44 18.19 -3.92
N SER A 159 13.31 17.94 -4.58
CA SER A 159 12.87 18.77 -5.70
C SER A 159 11.35 18.86 -5.75
N ALA A 160 10.84 19.88 -6.45
CA ALA A 160 9.45 19.89 -6.88
C ALA A 160 9.18 18.62 -7.69
N GLY A 161 8.11 17.91 -7.32
CA GLY A 161 7.62 16.77 -8.07
C GLY A 161 6.67 17.22 -9.17
N SER A 162 6.51 16.37 -10.17
CA SER A 162 5.32 16.44 -11.00
C SER A 162 4.16 15.85 -10.23
N ALA A 163 2.97 16.44 -10.33
CA ALA A 163 1.74 15.81 -9.85
C ALA A 163 1.73 14.35 -10.26
N ILE A 164 1.36 13.47 -9.33
CA ILE A 164 1.11 12.06 -9.64
C ILE A 164 -0.06 12.11 -10.63
N ALA A 165 0.29 12.14 -11.92
CA ALA A 165 -0.66 12.45 -12.96
C ALA A 165 -1.75 11.39 -12.90
N ALA A 166 -3.00 11.82 -12.94
CA ALA A 166 -4.09 10.91 -13.28
C ALA A 166 -3.66 10.17 -14.56
N VAL A 167 -3.72 8.84 -14.54
CA VAL A 167 -3.31 8.05 -15.71
C VAL A 167 -4.09 8.58 -16.91
N PRO A 168 -3.42 9.11 -17.95
CA PRO A 168 -4.12 9.74 -19.07
C PRO A 168 -5.19 8.80 -19.64
N GLY A 169 -6.43 9.28 -19.73
CA GLY A 169 -7.58 8.49 -20.17
C GLY A 169 -8.33 7.75 -19.06
N ALA A 170 -7.79 7.65 -17.83
CA ALA A 170 -8.52 7.11 -16.69
C ALA A 170 -9.55 8.15 -16.22
N TRP A 171 -10.82 7.74 -16.17
CA TRP A 171 -11.92 8.58 -15.70
C TRP A 171 -12.25 8.36 -14.22
N TRP A 172 -11.47 7.53 -13.52
CA TRP A 172 -11.45 7.43 -12.06
C TRP A 172 -10.01 7.31 -11.54
N SER A 173 -9.80 7.60 -10.25
CA SER A 173 -8.47 7.54 -9.61
C SER A 173 -8.06 6.10 -9.25
N SER A 174 -6.75 5.87 -9.04
CA SER A 174 -6.25 4.56 -8.57
C SER A 174 -6.84 4.17 -7.21
N LYS A 175 -7.08 5.15 -6.33
CA LYS A 175 -7.79 4.94 -5.06
C LYS A 175 -9.24 4.49 -5.31
N ALA A 176 -9.94 5.14 -6.24
CA ALA A 176 -11.30 4.74 -6.61
C ALA A 176 -11.32 3.32 -7.17
N ALA A 177 -10.40 2.98 -8.08
CA ALA A 177 -10.25 1.62 -8.63
C ALA A 177 -10.07 0.57 -7.52
N GLY A 178 -9.20 0.84 -6.54
CA GLY A 178 -9.01 -0.02 -5.38
C GLY A 178 -10.27 -0.17 -4.52
N THR A 179 -10.98 0.93 -4.24
CA THR A 179 -12.22 0.89 -3.47
C THR A 179 -13.35 0.15 -4.19
N ILE A 180 -13.49 0.33 -5.51
CA ILE A 180 -14.49 -0.35 -6.34
C ILE A 180 -14.20 -1.86 -6.37
N GLY A 181 -12.94 -2.23 -6.59
CA GLY A 181 -12.52 -3.63 -6.57
C GLY A 181 -12.75 -4.29 -5.22
N GLY A 182 -12.34 -3.62 -4.12
CA GLY A 182 -12.52 -4.14 -2.76
C GLY A 182 -13.99 -4.26 -2.33
N ALA A 183 -14.79 -3.23 -2.57
CA ALA A 183 -16.22 -3.25 -2.27
C ALA A 183 -16.97 -4.27 -3.12
N GLY A 184 -16.69 -4.31 -4.43
CA GLY A 184 -17.30 -5.25 -5.37
C GLY A 184 -16.97 -6.71 -5.02
N GLY A 185 -15.69 -7.01 -4.75
CA GLY A 185 -15.26 -8.34 -4.31
C GLY A 185 -15.92 -8.77 -3.00
N SER A 186 -16.01 -7.86 -2.02
CA SER A 186 -16.66 -8.13 -0.73
C SER A 186 -18.15 -8.42 -0.89
N ALA A 187 -18.86 -7.66 -1.72
CA ALA A 187 -20.27 -7.89 -2.02
C ALA A 187 -20.51 -9.25 -2.69
N ILE A 188 -19.68 -9.62 -3.67
CA ILE A 188 -19.74 -10.93 -4.32
C ILE A 188 -19.50 -12.05 -3.29
N GLY A 189 -18.50 -11.90 -2.42
CA GLY A 189 -18.20 -12.87 -1.36
C GLY A 189 -19.36 -13.07 -0.39
N ILE A 190 -19.98 -11.98 0.08
CA ILE A 190 -21.14 -12.02 0.99
C ILE A 190 -22.34 -12.70 0.33
N ALA A 191 -22.61 -12.38 -0.94
CA ALA A 191 -23.70 -13.01 -1.69
C ALA A 191 -23.44 -14.52 -1.90
N GLY A 192 -22.20 -14.90 -2.23
CA GLY A 192 -21.78 -16.30 -2.35
C GLY A 192 -21.94 -17.08 -1.05
N ALA A 193 -21.49 -16.52 0.07
CA ALA A 193 -21.65 -17.10 1.40
C ALA A 193 -23.13 -17.27 1.76
N SER A 194 -23.95 -16.27 1.47
CA SER A 194 -25.39 -16.31 1.70
C SER A 194 -26.07 -17.44 0.90
N ILE A 195 -25.72 -17.60 -0.38
CA ILE A 195 -26.19 -18.72 -1.21
C ILE A 195 -25.78 -20.06 -0.59
N GLY A 196 -24.54 -20.19 -0.11
CA GLY A 196 -24.07 -21.38 0.59
C GLY A 196 -24.91 -21.73 1.81
N VAL A 197 -25.21 -20.73 2.66
CA VAL A 197 -26.06 -20.89 3.85
C VAL A 197 -27.48 -21.31 3.45
N LEU A 198 -28.10 -20.65 2.46
CA LEU A 198 -29.44 -21.00 1.98
C LEU A 198 -29.52 -22.44 1.45
N CYS A 199 -28.49 -22.88 0.72
CA CYS A 199 -28.37 -24.25 0.24
C CYS A 199 -28.20 -25.26 1.38
N ALA A 200 -27.46 -24.92 2.44
CA ALA A 200 -27.29 -25.77 3.61
C ALA A 200 -28.60 -25.91 4.42
N LEU A 201 -29.38 -24.83 4.51
CA LEU A 201 -30.68 -24.83 5.18
C LEU A 201 -31.77 -25.57 4.39
N GLY A 202 -31.60 -25.76 3.08
CA GLY A 202 -32.59 -26.40 2.20
C GLY A 202 -33.93 -25.64 2.16
N ARG A 203 -33.91 -24.33 2.46
CA ARG A 203 -35.07 -23.44 2.47
C ARG A 203 -34.80 -22.23 1.56
N TYR A 204 -35.86 -21.56 1.09
CA TYR A 204 -35.78 -20.35 0.27
C TYR A 204 -35.07 -20.49 -1.09
N GLN A 205 -35.36 -21.56 -1.83
CA GLN A 205 -34.81 -21.80 -3.18
C GLN A 205 -34.88 -20.56 -4.10
N ARG A 206 -36.04 -19.89 -4.13
CA ARG A 206 -36.25 -18.70 -4.97
C ARG A 206 -35.27 -17.58 -4.65
N LEU A 207 -34.91 -17.40 -3.38
CA LEU A 207 -33.95 -16.36 -2.97
C LEU A 207 -32.53 -16.72 -3.40
N ALA A 208 -32.12 -17.99 -3.25
CA ALA A 208 -30.82 -18.46 -3.71
C ALA A 208 -30.69 -18.33 -5.24
N GLU A 209 -31.73 -18.69 -6.00
CA GLU A 209 -31.78 -18.53 -7.45
C GLU A 209 -31.76 -17.06 -7.87
N ALA A 210 -32.49 -16.19 -7.16
CA ALA A 210 -32.46 -14.74 -7.41
C ALA A 210 -31.06 -14.16 -7.20
N LEU A 211 -30.38 -14.51 -6.10
CA LEU A 211 -29.02 -14.07 -5.82
C LEU A 211 -28.02 -14.54 -6.89
N LEU A 212 -28.15 -15.80 -7.36
CA LEU A 212 -27.33 -16.31 -8.47
C LEU A 212 -27.55 -15.51 -9.76
N MET A 213 -28.81 -15.21 -10.09
CA MET A 213 -29.15 -14.41 -11.29
C MET A 213 -28.61 -12.98 -11.19
N VAL A 214 -28.72 -12.34 -10.01
CA VAL A 214 -28.16 -11.01 -9.78
C VAL A 214 -26.65 -11.02 -9.94
N LEU A 215 -25.95 -11.97 -9.31
CA LEU A 215 -24.50 -12.12 -9.46
C LEU A 215 -24.10 -12.34 -10.91
N LEU A 216 -24.80 -13.22 -11.63
CA LEU A 216 -24.51 -13.50 -13.03
C LEU A 216 -24.75 -12.27 -13.92
N GLY A 217 -25.82 -11.51 -13.66
CA GLY A 217 -26.11 -10.26 -14.37
C GLY A 217 -25.03 -9.20 -14.13
N LEU A 218 -24.64 -8.98 -12.87
CA LEU A 218 -23.55 -8.07 -12.52
C LEU A 218 -22.22 -8.51 -13.13
N GLY A 219 -21.94 -9.82 -13.11
CA GLY A 219 -20.77 -10.42 -13.76
C GLY A 219 -20.75 -10.17 -15.26
N GLY A 220 -21.88 -10.38 -15.93
CA GLY A 220 -22.03 -10.11 -17.37
C GLY A 220 -21.79 -8.64 -17.72
N VAL A 221 -22.39 -7.72 -16.96
CA VAL A 221 -22.17 -6.27 -17.15
C VAL A 221 -20.71 -5.90 -16.94
N GLY A 222 -20.06 -6.43 -15.90
CA GLY A 222 -18.64 -6.19 -15.62
C GLY A 222 -17.72 -6.70 -16.74
N LEU A 223 -17.99 -7.89 -17.28
CA LEU A 223 -17.23 -8.46 -18.42
C LEU A 223 -17.38 -7.61 -19.68
N ILE A 224 -18.61 -7.18 -20.00
CA ILE A 224 -18.88 -6.34 -21.18
C ILE A 224 -18.17 -5.00 -21.02
N ALA A 225 -18.32 -4.33 -19.87
CA ALA A 225 -17.70 -3.03 -19.62
C ALA A 225 -16.17 -3.11 -19.61
N GLY A 226 -15.59 -4.14 -18.97
CA GLY A 226 -14.15 -4.37 -18.95
C GLY A 226 -13.58 -4.71 -20.32
N GLY A 227 -14.27 -5.54 -21.11
CA GLY A 227 -13.89 -5.86 -22.48
C GLY A 227 -13.95 -4.64 -23.41
N ALA A 228 -15.00 -3.83 -23.28
CA ALA A 228 -15.12 -2.55 -24.01
C ALA A 228 -13.99 -1.59 -23.64
N ALA A 229 -13.63 -1.51 -22.35
CA ALA A 229 -12.52 -0.68 -21.89
C ALA A 229 -11.17 -1.12 -22.49
N ILE A 230 -10.90 -2.43 -22.56
CA ILE A 230 -9.73 -2.95 -23.28
C ILE A 230 -9.76 -2.52 -24.75
N ALA A 231 -10.90 -2.72 -25.43
CA ALA A 231 -11.03 -2.40 -26.85
C ALA A 231 -10.82 -0.91 -27.16
N LEU A 232 -11.16 -0.04 -26.20
CA LEU A 232 -10.96 1.41 -26.29
C LEU A 232 -9.57 1.88 -25.82
N GLY A 233 -8.65 0.96 -25.54
CA GLY A 233 -7.29 1.29 -25.10
C GLY A 233 -7.25 1.98 -23.73
N GLN A 234 -8.25 1.75 -22.88
CA GLN A 234 -8.31 2.35 -21.56
C GLN A 234 -7.17 1.83 -20.67
N PRO A 235 -6.70 2.65 -19.70
CA PRO A 235 -5.64 2.26 -18.81
C PRO A 235 -6.05 1.11 -17.86
N ARG A 236 -5.05 0.37 -17.35
CA ARG A 236 -5.24 -0.84 -16.52
C ARG A 236 -6.08 -0.60 -15.27
N GLU A 237 -6.02 0.60 -14.74
CA GLU A 237 -6.77 1.05 -13.57
C GLU A 237 -8.28 1.05 -13.83
N VAL A 238 -8.71 1.15 -15.10
CA VAL A 238 -10.12 1.15 -15.50
C VAL A 238 -10.62 -0.26 -15.83
N TRP A 239 -9.93 -1.00 -16.70
CA TRP A 239 -10.45 -2.28 -17.16
C TRP A 239 -10.25 -3.41 -16.14
N LEU A 240 -9.20 -3.37 -15.32
CA LEU A 240 -8.89 -4.48 -14.40
C LEU A 240 -9.95 -4.68 -13.31
N PRO A 241 -10.43 -3.65 -12.58
CA PRO A 241 -11.49 -3.84 -11.59
C PRO A 241 -12.80 -4.35 -12.21
N LEU A 242 -13.15 -3.85 -13.40
CA LEU A 242 -14.37 -4.25 -14.12
C LEU A 242 -14.33 -5.73 -14.53
N LEU A 243 -13.21 -6.16 -15.13
CA LEU A 243 -13.02 -7.56 -15.49
C LEU A 243 -12.96 -8.46 -14.27
N LEU A 244 -12.31 -8.04 -13.19
CA LEU A 244 -12.23 -8.83 -11.97
C LEU A 244 -13.62 -9.08 -11.38
N ILE A 245 -14.42 -8.03 -11.22
CA ILE A 245 -15.82 -8.13 -10.80
C ILE A 245 -16.63 -8.98 -11.78
N GLY A 246 -16.39 -8.79 -13.08
CA GLY A 246 -17.06 -9.52 -14.15
C GLY A 246 -16.81 -11.04 -14.08
N ILE A 247 -15.54 -11.43 -14.01
CA ILE A 247 -15.09 -12.82 -13.95
C ILE A 247 -15.60 -13.47 -12.67
N LEU A 248 -15.39 -12.85 -11.50
CA LEU A 248 -15.84 -13.40 -10.23
C LEU A 248 -17.37 -13.51 -10.16
N GLY A 249 -18.06 -12.45 -10.60
CA GLY A 249 -19.53 -12.39 -10.63
C GLY A 249 -20.15 -13.40 -11.58
N ALA A 250 -19.48 -13.80 -12.67
CA ALA A 250 -19.97 -14.83 -13.59
C ALA A 250 -19.56 -16.25 -13.17
N ALA A 251 -18.29 -16.45 -12.78
CA ALA A 251 -17.75 -17.77 -12.47
C ALA A 251 -18.40 -18.39 -11.22
N LEU A 252 -18.60 -17.58 -10.17
CA LEU A 252 -19.18 -18.04 -8.92
C LEU A 252 -20.60 -18.61 -9.10
N PRO A 253 -21.58 -17.91 -9.70
CA PRO A 253 -22.91 -18.46 -9.87
C PRO A 253 -22.93 -19.67 -10.81
N ILE A 254 -22.08 -19.71 -11.86
CA ILE A 254 -21.96 -20.88 -12.73
C ILE A 254 -21.49 -22.11 -11.93
N ALA A 255 -20.48 -21.94 -11.07
CA ALA A 255 -19.98 -23.01 -10.21
C ALA A 255 -21.04 -23.48 -9.20
N LEU A 256 -21.74 -22.53 -8.56
CA LEU A 256 -22.75 -22.82 -7.53
C LEU A 256 -24.06 -23.38 -8.09
N GLN A 257 -24.39 -23.11 -9.37
CA GLN A 257 -25.67 -23.51 -9.97
C GLN A 257 -25.89 -25.03 -9.89
N LYS A 258 -24.85 -25.83 -10.08
CA LYS A 258 -24.93 -27.30 -9.98
C LYS A 258 -25.27 -27.74 -8.55
N GLU A 259 -24.65 -27.13 -7.55
CA GLU A 259 -24.87 -27.50 -6.15
C GLU A 259 -26.25 -27.06 -5.67
N VAL A 260 -26.68 -25.85 -6.02
CA VAL A 260 -28.02 -25.33 -5.72
C VAL A 260 -29.08 -26.27 -6.28
N ARG A 261 -28.98 -26.64 -7.57
CA ARG A 261 -29.92 -27.59 -8.19
C ARG A 261 -29.91 -28.95 -7.48
N ARG A 262 -28.73 -29.49 -7.14
CA ARG A 262 -28.61 -30.78 -6.43
C ARG A 262 -29.25 -30.75 -5.04
N ARG A 263 -29.06 -29.67 -4.28
CA ARG A 263 -29.54 -29.54 -2.90
C ARG A 263 -31.06 -29.35 -2.84
N PHE A 264 -31.62 -28.54 -3.73
CA PHE A 264 -33.07 -28.29 -3.78
C PHE A 264 -33.85 -29.37 -4.52
N ALA A 265 -33.20 -30.19 -5.37
CA ALA A 265 -33.85 -31.34 -6.02
C ALA A 265 -34.11 -32.52 -5.08
N ARG A 266 -33.62 -32.53 -3.83
CA ARG A 266 -33.93 -33.60 -2.86
C ARG A 266 -35.43 -33.58 -2.54
N PRO A 267 -36.21 -34.59 -2.95
CA PRO A 267 -37.65 -34.59 -2.76
C PRO A 267 -38.05 -34.64 -1.29
N ALA A 268 -39.16 -33.99 -0.94
CA ALA A 268 -39.75 -33.93 0.41
C ALA A 268 -40.27 -35.29 0.96
N HIS A 269 -39.90 -36.43 0.37
CA HIS A 269 -40.40 -37.76 0.71
C HIS A 269 -39.95 -38.29 2.07
N SER A 270 -39.09 -37.56 2.81
CA SER A 270 -38.70 -37.93 4.19
C SER A 270 -39.57 -37.31 5.28
N ARG A 271 -40.51 -36.40 4.96
CA ARG A 271 -41.37 -35.75 5.98
C ARG A 271 -42.73 -36.42 6.20
N LEU A 272 -43.06 -37.50 5.48
CA LEU A 272 -44.32 -38.24 5.62
C LEU A 272 -44.18 -39.56 6.40
N ARG A 273 -43.09 -39.72 7.17
CA ARG A 273 -42.92 -40.82 8.14
C ARG A 273 -42.51 -40.25 9.50
N ALA A 274 -43.44 -39.58 10.16
CA ALA A 274 -43.44 -39.31 11.59
C ALA A 274 -44.91 -39.23 12.03
#